data_AF-A0A517RNG6-F1
#
_entry.id   AF-A0A517RNG6-F1
#
_cell.length_a   1.000
_cell.length_b   1.000
_cell.length_c   1.000
_cell.angle_alpha   90.00
_cell.angle_beta   90.00
_cell.angle_gamma   90.00
#
_symmetry.space_group_name_H-M   'P 1'
#
loop_
_entity.id
_entity.type
_entity.pdbx_description
1 polymer ?
#
loop_
_entity_poly.entity_id
_entity_poly.type
_entity_poly.pdbx_seq_one_letter_code
_entity_poly.pdbx_strand_id
1 'polypeptide(L)'
;MSFSYILAPVTQEFLEWGQQCGVPISLETPHGRSVTKAELAAVLESLDGFTFQIKGTEDDFHAQVDSIETVDWEYESADPVMNQAFAGTHTSPKESVSIERLHPQNQSPSLSFHGDITLIIRIAQNLARQCGPQTAFATCDGIPAFFLPDIETPVWNEPWI
;
A
#
# COMPACT_ATOMS: atom_id res chain seq x y z
N MET A 1 -8.98 -10.84 -9.80
CA MET A 1 -9.21 -10.57 -8.36
C MET A 1 -8.34 -9.39 -8.00
N SER A 2 -8.86 -8.42 -7.25
CA SER A 2 -8.04 -7.32 -6.77
C SER A 2 -7.67 -7.58 -5.31
N PHE A 3 -6.39 -7.45 -4.99
CA PHE A 3 -5.85 -7.73 -3.67
C PHE A 3 -5.70 -6.42 -2.90
N SER A 4 -6.06 -6.45 -1.62
CA SER A 4 -5.79 -5.34 -0.72
C SER A 4 -4.61 -5.69 0.16
N TYR A 5 -3.74 -4.71 0.40
CA TYR A 5 -2.58 -4.84 1.28
C TYR A 5 -2.83 -4.00 2.52
N ILE A 6 -2.67 -4.60 3.69
CA ILE A 6 -2.81 -3.89 4.96
C ILE A 6 -1.43 -3.54 5.46
N LEU A 7 -1.15 -2.25 5.64
CA LEU A 7 0.06 -1.74 6.27
C LEU A 7 -0.24 -1.36 7.72
N ALA A 8 0.51 -1.92 8.65
CA ALA A 8 0.37 -1.67 10.09
C ALA A 8 1.74 -1.38 10.72
N PRO A 9 1.79 -0.67 11.86
CA PRO A 9 3.03 -0.54 12.62
C PRO A 9 3.50 -1.91 13.10
N VAL A 10 4.80 -2.15 13.05
CA VAL A 10 5.39 -3.38 13.60
C VAL A 10 5.15 -3.45 15.10
N THR A 11 4.66 -4.59 15.56
CA THR A 11 4.53 -4.96 16.98
C THR A 11 5.25 -6.28 17.23
N GLN A 12 5.43 -6.62 18.50
CA GLN A 12 6.00 -7.91 18.90
C GLN A 12 5.23 -9.10 18.30
N GLU A 13 3.90 -9.04 18.31
CA GLU A 13 3.05 -10.10 17.75
C GLU A 13 3.27 -10.28 16.24
N PHE A 14 3.47 -9.18 15.50
CA PHE A 14 3.80 -9.25 14.09
C PHE A 14 5.17 -9.87 13.85
N LEU A 15 6.17 -9.56 14.67
CA LEU A 15 7.51 -10.16 14.57
C LEU A 15 7.47 -11.67 14.82
N GLU A 16 6.74 -12.10 15.86
CA GLU A 16 6.54 -13.52 16.17
C GLU A 16 5.81 -14.25 15.05
N TRP A 17 4.76 -13.64 14.50
CA TRP A 17 4.04 -14.18 13.35
C TRP A 17 4.94 -14.29 12.11
N GLY A 18 5.74 -13.26 11.81
CA GLY A 18 6.70 -13.29 10.72
C GLY A 18 7.69 -14.45 10.85
N GLN A 19 8.22 -14.69 12.06
CA GLN A 19 9.10 -15.84 12.30
C GLN A 19 8.39 -17.18 12.12
N GLN A 20 7.13 -17.31 12.54
CA GLN A 20 6.32 -18.52 12.31
C GLN A 20 6.10 -18.78 10.82
N CYS A 21 5.98 -17.72 10.02
CA CYS A 21 5.90 -17.80 8.56
C CYS A 21 7.27 -18.04 7.89
N GLY A 22 8.38 -18.03 8.63
CA GLY A 22 9.73 -18.22 8.08
C GLY A 22 10.35 -16.97 7.48
N VAL A 23 9.83 -15.77 7.81
CA VAL A 23 10.41 -14.50 7.42
C VAL A 23 11.64 -14.21 8.30
N PRO A 24 12.81 -13.86 7.73
CA PRO A 24 14.06 -13.70 8.47
C PRO A 24 14.14 -12.36 9.23
N ILE A 25 13.13 -12.07 10.06
CA ILE A 25 13.03 -10.84 10.85
C ILE A 25 13.52 -11.06 12.29
N SER A 26 14.22 -10.07 12.84
CA SER A 26 14.68 -10.10 14.25
C SER A 26 13.55 -9.72 15.20
N LEU A 27 13.41 -10.46 16.32
CA LEU A 27 12.52 -10.06 17.43
C LEU A 27 13.00 -8.81 18.17
N GLU A 28 14.26 -8.40 17.95
CA GLU A 28 14.80 -7.15 18.51
C GLU A 28 14.47 -5.92 17.65
N THR A 29 13.77 -6.11 16.52
CA THR A 29 13.34 -5.01 15.65
C THR A 29 12.45 -4.05 16.45
N PRO A 30 12.75 -2.74 16.46
CA PRO A 30 11.95 -1.79 17.23
C PRO A 30 10.52 -1.71 16.68
N HIS A 31 9.58 -1.36 17.56
CA HIS A 31 8.20 -1.17 17.16
C HIS A 31 8.04 0.04 16.25
N GLY A 32 7.08 -0.06 15.33
CA GLY A 32 6.62 1.06 14.52
C GLY A 32 5.64 1.95 15.27
N ARG A 33 5.25 3.05 14.64
CA ARG A 33 4.08 3.85 15.03
C ARG A 33 3.12 4.00 13.87
N SER A 34 1.86 4.23 14.18
CA SER A 34 0.84 4.47 13.16
C SER A 34 1.19 5.70 12.33
N VAL A 35 1.02 5.56 11.02
CA VAL A 35 1.18 6.64 10.05
C VAL A 35 0.19 7.76 10.34
N THR A 36 0.66 9.01 10.34
CA THR A 36 -0.19 10.21 10.39
C THR A 36 -0.57 10.64 8.97
N LYS A 37 -1.64 11.44 8.83
CA LYS A 37 -2.02 11.99 7.53
C LYS A 37 -0.92 12.90 6.98
N ALA A 38 -0.26 13.66 7.85
CA ALA A 38 0.84 14.54 7.48
C ALA A 38 2.05 13.76 6.92
N GLU A 39 2.41 12.62 7.52
CA GLU A 39 3.47 11.74 7.00
C GLU A 39 3.08 11.13 5.66
N LEU A 40 1.83 10.67 5.52
CA LEU A 40 1.35 10.18 4.24
C LEU A 40 1.46 11.28 3.19
N ALA A 41 0.99 12.50 3.48
CA ALA A 41 1.10 13.63 2.57
C ALA A 41 2.56 13.90 2.17
N ALA A 42 3.48 13.95 3.14
CA ALA A 42 4.90 14.18 2.86
C ALA A 42 5.51 13.08 1.98
N VAL A 43 5.14 11.81 2.19
CA VAL A 43 5.57 10.72 1.31
C VAL A 43 5.00 10.90 -0.10
N LEU A 44 3.71 11.16 -0.23
CA LEU A 44 3.06 11.29 -1.54
C LEU A 44 3.59 12.52 -2.32
N GLU A 45 3.89 13.62 -1.64
CA GLU A 45 4.54 14.81 -2.23
C GLU A 45 5.94 14.51 -2.78
N SER A 46 6.65 13.53 -2.21
CA SER A 46 7.99 13.14 -2.65
C SER A 46 8.01 12.20 -3.86
N LEU A 47 6.84 11.75 -4.34
CA LEU A 47 6.73 10.82 -5.47
C LEU A 47 6.74 11.57 -6.80
N ASP A 48 7.93 11.83 -7.34
CA ASP A 48 8.09 12.38 -8.68
C ASP A 48 7.37 11.52 -9.73
N GLY A 49 6.63 12.18 -10.63
CA GLY A 49 5.85 11.52 -11.68
C GLY A 49 4.42 11.14 -11.28
N PHE A 50 3.98 11.48 -10.07
CA PHE A 50 2.64 11.19 -9.56
C PHE A 50 1.88 12.46 -9.17
N THR A 51 0.56 12.36 -9.23
CA THR A 51 -0.38 13.30 -8.60
C THR A 51 -1.09 12.58 -7.47
N PHE A 52 -1.51 13.34 -6.45
CA PHE A 52 -2.25 12.74 -5.35
C PHE A 52 -3.31 13.68 -4.81
N GLN A 53 -4.31 13.08 -4.15
CA GLN A 53 -5.33 13.78 -3.39
C GLN A 53 -5.54 13.06 -2.06
N ILE A 54 -5.58 13.81 -0.97
CA ILE A 54 -5.97 13.28 0.35
C ILE A 54 -7.20 14.04 0.84
N LYS A 55 -8.25 13.33 1.27
CA LYS A 55 -9.42 13.93 1.93
C LYS A 55 -9.67 13.27 3.29
N GLY A 56 -10.47 13.93 4.13
CA GLY A 56 -10.77 13.48 5.48
C GLY A 56 -10.00 14.23 6.56
N THR A 57 -10.09 13.75 7.79
CA THR A 57 -9.47 14.31 9.01
C THR A 57 -8.12 13.64 9.29
N GLU A 58 -7.46 14.01 10.38
CA GLU A 58 -6.20 13.38 10.79
C GLU A 58 -6.41 11.91 11.20
N ASP A 59 -7.54 11.64 11.86
CA ASP A 59 -7.85 10.31 12.37
C ASP A 59 -8.44 9.41 11.28
N ASP A 60 -9.23 9.95 10.34
CA ASP A 60 -9.93 9.21 9.30
C ASP A 60 -9.76 9.88 7.94
N PHE A 61 -9.00 9.25 7.04
CA PHE A 61 -8.67 9.79 5.73
C PHE A 61 -8.61 8.74 4.64
N HIS A 62 -8.76 9.22 3.41
CA HIS A 62 -8.47 8.47 2.20
C HIS A 62 -7.53 9.26 1.31
N ALA A 63 -6.70 8.54 0.56
CA ALA A 63 -5.83 9.11 -0.46
C ALA A 63 -5.96 8.35 -1.79
N GLN A 64 -5.79 9.08 -2.88
CA GLN A 64 -5.65 8.56 -4.22
C GLN A 64 -4.32 9.05 -4.78
N VAL A 65 -3.56 8.15 -5.41
CA VAL A 65 -2.27 8.44 -6.03
C VAL A 65 -2.30 7.89 -7.44
N ASP A 66 -2.03 8.73 -8.42
CA ASP A 66 -2.11 8.38 -9.83
C ASP A 66 -0.85 8.85 -10.56
N SER A 67 -0.29 8.00 -11.42
CA SER A 67 0.81 8.40 -12.30
C SER A 67 0.37 9.50 -13.26
N ILE A 68 1.26 10.46 -13.52
CA ILE A 68 1.07 11.46 -14.59
C ILE A 68 1.15 10.76 -15.96
N GLU A 69 1.96 9.71 -16.08
CA GLU A 69 1.97 8.85 -17.26
C GLU A 69 0.62 8.15 -17.38
N THR A 70 0.03 8.21 -18.57
CA THR A 70 -1.25 7.58 -18.89
C THR A 70 -1.09 6.49 -19.93
N VAL A 71 -1.99 5.52 -19.90
CA VAL A 71 -2.13 4.48 -20.92
C VAL A 71 -3.49 4.55 -21.56
N ASP A 72 -3.50 4.33 -22.87
CA ASP A 72 -4.74 4.18 -23.63
C ASP A 72 -5.19 2.72 -23.58
N TRP A 73 -6.49 2.52 -23.41
CA TRP A 73 -7.11 1.20 -23.39
C TRP A 73 -8.49 1.26 -24.04
N GLU A 74 -8.95 0.12 -24.54
CA GLU A 74 -10.29 -0.04 -25.08
C GLU A 74 -11.03 -1.10 -24.27
N TYR A 75 -12.29 -0.82 -23.96
CA TYR A 75 -13.10 -1.76 -23.21
C TYR A 75 -13.46 -2.96 -24.09
N GLU A 76 -13.05 -4.15 -23.67
CA GLU A 76 -13.39 -5.41 -24.33
C GLU A 76 -14.21 -6.31 -23.39
N SER A 77 -15.41 -6.64 -23.82
CA SER A 77 -16.31 -7.59 -23.16
C SER A 77 -16.92 -8.56 -24.18
N ALA A 78 -17.31 -9.74 -23.71
CA ALA A 78 -18.10 -10.68 -24.51
C ALA A 78 -19.55 -10.18 -24.72
N ASP A 79 -20.00 -9.18 -23.96
CA ASP A 79 -21.32 -8.55 -24.10
C ASP A 79 -21.27 -7.36 -25.08
N PRO A 80 -21.91 -7.44 -26.26
CA PRO A 80 -21.93 -6.37 -27.24
C PRO A 80 -22.54 -5.06 -26.73
N VAL A 81 -23.50 -5.13 -25.79
CA VAL A 81 -24.15 -3.94 -25.23
C VAL A 81 -23.16 -3.15 -24.37
N MET A 82 -22.32 -3.86 -23.62
CA MET A 82 -21.27 -3.24 -22.80
C MET A 82 -20.19 -2.61 -23.68
N ASN A 83 -19.75 -3.28 -24.75
CA ASN A 83 -18.81 -2.70 -25.71
C ASN A 83 -19.35 -1.43 -26.37
N GLN A 84 -20.67 -1.37 -26.64
CA GLN A 84 -21.29 -0.18 -27.20
C GLN A 84 -21.38 0.97 -26.18
N ALA A 85 -21.65 0.67 -24.91
CA ALA A 85 -21.74 1.67 -23.85
C ALA A 85 -20.38 2.30 -23.50
N PHE A 86 -19.30 1.52 -23.61
CA PHE A 86 -17.93 1.93 -23.31
C PHE A 86 -17.07 2.01 -24.58
N ALA A 87 -17.68 2.24 -25.75
CA ALA A 87 -16.96 2.26 -27.02
C ALA A 87 -15.91 3.38 -27.09
N GLY A 88 -14.82 3.11 -27.82
CA GLY A 88 -13.75 4.06 -28.07
C GLY A 88 -12.54 3.89 -27.15
N THR A 89 -11.48 4.65 -27.47
CA THR A 89 -10.25 4.68 -26.69
C THR A 89 -10.44 5.54 -25.44
N HIS A 90 -10.14 4.95 -24.29
CA HIS A 90 -10.12 5.61 -22.99
C HIS A 90 -8.68 5.78 -22.54
N THR A 91 -8.45 6.78 -21.70
CA THR A 91 -7.13 7.06 -21.13
C THR A 91 -7.24 6.99 -19.61
N SER A 92 -6.34 6.25 -18.96
CA SER A 92 -6.23 6.19 -17.50
C SER A 92 -4.78 6.34 -17.05
N PRO A 93 -4.52 6.67 -15.78
CA PRO A 93 -3.19 6.54 -15.21
C PRO A 93 -2.63 5.13 -15.44
N LYS A 94 -1.34 5.05 -15.72
CA LYS A 94 -0.61 3.78 -15.87
C LYS A 94 -0.52 3.03 -14.55
N GLU A 95 -0.24 3.76 -13.47
CA GLU A 95 -0.14 3.25 -12.11
C GLU A 95 -1.09 4.05 -11.23
N SER A 96 -1.80 3.35 -10.34
CA SER A 96 -2.79 3.98 -9.48
C SER A 96 -2.87 3.22 -8.17
N VAL A 97 -2.97 3.94 -7.05
CA VAL A 97 -3.14 3.38 -5.72
C VAL A 97 -4.17 4.19 -4.92
N SER A 98 -5.16 3.48 -4.39
CA SER A 98 -6.09 4.00 -3.38
C SER A 98 -5.62 3.57 -2.00
N ILE A 99 -5.70 4.48 -1.03
CA ILE A 99 -5.27 4.28 0.36
C ILE A 99 -6.41 4.68 1.28
N GLU A 100 -6.77 3.81 2.21
CA GLU A 100 -7.83 4.05 3.20
C GLU A 100 -7.30 3.84 4.61
N ARG A 101 -7.66 4.74 5.53
CA ARG A 101 -7.40 4.56 6.95
C ARG A 101 -8.36 3.52 7.54
N LEU A 102 -7.81 2.53 8.22
CA LEU A 102 -8.58 1.52 8.93
C LEU A 102 -8.52 1.73 10.44
N HIS A 103 -9.66 1.52 11.08
CA HIS A 103 -9.85 1.58 12.54
C HIS A 103 -10.28 0.22 13.11
N PRO A 104 -9.41 -0.80 13.07
CA PRO A 104 -9.72 -2.08 13.70
C PRO A 104 -9.96 -1.92 15.20
N GLN A 105 -10.99 -2.59 15.72
CA GLN A 105 -11.33 -2.51 17.14
C GLN A 105 -10.18 -3.07 18.00
N ASN A 106 -9.80 -2.33 19.04
CA ASN A 106 -8.72 -2.70 19.98
C ASN A 106 -7.34 -2.89 19.35
N GLN A 107 -7.08 -2.29 18.19
CA GLN A 107 -5.80 -2.37 17.49
C GLN A 107 -5.34 -0.98 17.05
N SER A 108 -4.05 -0.84 16.79
CA SER A 108 -3.50 0.39 16.22
C SER A 108 -4.08 0.64 14.82
N PRO A 109 -4.36 1.92 14.46
CA PRO A 109 -4.79 2.24 13.11
C PRO A 109 -3.79 1.75 12.05
N SER A 110 -4.34 1.25 10.95
CA SER A 110 -3.61 0.71 9.80
C SER A 110 -4.06 1.40 8.51
N LEU A 111 -3.37 1.14 7.41
CA LEU A 111 -3.74 1.61 6.08
C LEU A 111 -4.07 0.42 5.18
N SER A 112 -5.18 0.48 4.47
CA SER A 112 -5.50 -0.41 3.37
C SER A 112 -5.02 0.20 2.07
N PHE A 113 -4.28 -0.57 1.27
CA PHE A 113 -3.79 -0.18 -0.04
C PHE A 113 -4.43 -1.04 -1.12
N HIS A 114 -4.76 -0.42 -2.24
CA HIS A 114 -5.35 -1.08 -3.40
C HIS A 114 -4.79 -0.50 -4.70
N GLY A 115 -4.31 -1.33 -5.62
CA GLY A 115 -3.80 -0.88 -6.92
C GLY A 115 -2.42 -1.45 -7.25
N ASP A 116 -1.57 -0.63 -7.87
CA ASP A 116 -0.25 -1.06 -8.33
C ASP A 116 0.68 -1.46 -7.17
N ILE A 117 1.20 -2.69 -7.22
CA ILE A 117 2.00 -3.25 -6.14
C ILE A 117 3.36 -2.59 -5.98
N THR A 118 3.97 -2.16 -7.08
CA THR A 118 5.30 -1.53 -7.06
C THR A 118 5.20 -0.15 -6.40
N LEU A 119 4.14 0.59 -6.71
CA LEU A 119 3.84 1.86 -6.07
C LEU A 119 3.51 1.68 -4.57
N ILE A 120 2.76 0.65 -4.20
CA ILE A 120 2.45 0.33 -2.79
C ILE A 120 3.74 0.07 -1.99
N ILE A 121 4.64 -0.78 -2.49
CA ILE A 121 5.94 -1.07 -1.85
C ILE A 121 6.72 0.23 -1.67
N ARG A 122 6.79 1.07 -2.71
CA ARG A 122 7.50 2.35 -2.67
C ARG A 122 6.92 3.28 -1.60
N ILE A 123 5.60 3.38 -1.49
CA ILE A 123 4.93 4.20 -0.46
C ILE A 123 5.23 3.63 0.93
N ALA A 124 5.03 2.34 1.15
CA ALA A 124 5.27 1.68 2.44
C ALA A 124 6.72 1.84 2.92
N GLN A 125 7.70 1.69 2.02
CA GLN A 125 9.12 1.86 2.33
C GLN A 125 9.46 3.31 2.73
N ASN A 126 8.86 4.30 2.08
CA ASN A 126 9.06 5.71 2.44
C ASN A 126 8.35 6.07 3.74
N LEU A 127 7.18 5.49 4.01
CA LEU A 127 6.51 5.64 5.30
C LEU A 127 7.36 5.07 6.43
N ALA A 128 7.96 3.89 6.25
CA ALA A 128 8.82 3.28 7.25
C ALA A 128 9.99 4.18 7.65
N ARG A 129 10.55 4.95 6.71
CA ARG A 129 11.61 5.94 6.99
C ARG A 129 11.14 7.10 7.88
N GLN A 130 9.86 7.49 7.79
CA GLN A 130 9.33 8.61 8.56
C GLN A 130 8.75 8.19 9.92
N CYS A 131 8.16 7.00 9.98
CA CYS A 131 7.38 6.54 11.13
C CYS A 131 7.86 5.21 11.74
N GLY A 132 9.10 4.81 11.43
CA GLY A 132 9.68 3.57 11.94
C GLY A 132 9.13 2.31 11.26
N PRO A 133 9.58 1.11 11.67
CA PRO A 133 9.26 -0.13 10.99
C PRO A 133 7.77 -0.37 10.76
N GLN A 134 7.41 -0.74 9.53
CA GLN A 134 6.03 -1.11 9.16
C GLN A 134 5.98 -2.56 8.70
N THR A 135 4.82 -3.19 8.82
CA THR A 135 4.55 -4.51 8.26
C THR A 135 3.41 -4.40 7.26
N ALA A 136 3.52 -5.06 6.10
CA ALA A 136 2.42 -5.21 5.16
C ALA A 136 2.11 -6.69 4.91
N PHE A 137 0.84 -7.00 4.71
CA PHE A 137 0.39 -8.34 4.33
C PHE A 137 -0.81 -8.23 3.39
N ALA A 138 -0.89 -9.13 2.41
CA ALA A 138 -2.04 -9.21 1.53
C ALA A 138 -3.20 -9.94 2.23
N THR A 139 -4.43 -9.57 1.88
CA THR A 139 -5.63 -10.23 2.44
C THR A 139 -5.81 -11.68 1.97
N CYS A 140 -5.04 -12.15 0.97
CA CYS A 140 -5.19 -13.47 0.36
C CYS A 140 -4.25 -14.56 0.89
N ASP A 141 -3.02 -14.21 1.27
CA ASP A 141 -2.00 -15.17 1.71
C ASP A 141 -1.62 -14.98 3.19
N GLY A 142 -1.74 -13.76 3.72
CA GLY A 142 -1.43 -13.44 5.10
C GLY A 142 0.03 -13.71 5.46
N ILE A 143 0.99 -13.45 4.55
CA ILE A 143 2.41 -13.50 4.92
C ILE A 143 2.92 -12.06 5.13
N PRO A 144 3.44 -11.72 6.33
CA PRO A 144 3.91 -10.37 6.59
C PRO A 144 5.27 -10.10 5.92
N ALA A 145 5.37 -8.96 5.25
CA ALA A 145 6.62 -8.37 4.81
C ALA A 145 6.95 -7.15 5.66
N PHE A 146 8.20 -6.99 6.06
CA PHE A 146 8.63 -5.93 6.99
C PHE A 146 9.43 -4.86 6.26
N PHE A 147 8.97 -3.63 6.35
CA PHE A 147 9.61 -2.44 5.80
C PHE A 147 10.38 -1.76 6.93
N LEU A 148 11.72 -1.83 6.88
CA LEU A 148 12.58 -1.20 7.88
C LEU A 148 13.13 0.14 7.35
N PRO A 149 13.39 1.13 8.21
CA PRO A 149 13.82 2.48 7.78
C PRO A 149 15.11 2.48 6.94
N ASP A 150 16.07 1.61 7.31
CA ASP A 150 17.45 1.66 6.83
C ASP A 150 17.74 0.67 5.69
N ILE A 151 16.72 -0.03 5.19
CA ILE A 151 16.87 -1.00 4.10
C ILE A 151 16.00 -0.59 2.91
N GLU A 152 16.44 -0.88 1.70
CA GLU A 152 15.70 -0.54 0.48
C GLU A 152 14.68 -1.59 0.08
N THR A 153 14.92 -2.85 0.47
CA THR A 153 14.06 -3.98 0.16
C THR A 153 13.38 -4.46 1.44
N PRO A 154 12.07 -4.73 1.41
CA PRO A 154 11.37 -5.28 2.56
C PRO A 154 11.91 -6.67 2.91
N VAL A 155 11.98 -6.98 4.20
CA VAL A 155 12.32 -8.31 4.71
C VAL A 155 11.13 -9.23 4.51
N TRP A 156 11.29 -10.24 3.67
CA TRP A 156 10.26 -11.22 3.34
C TRP A 156 10.89 -12.57 2.98
N ASN A 157 10.07 -13.61 2.88
CA ASN A 157 10.46 -14.97 2.49
C ASN A 157 9.98 -15.36 1.08
N GLU A 158 9.15 -14.54 0.43
CA GLU A 158 8.71 -14.70 -0.95
C GLU A 158 9.21 -13.53 -1.83
N PRO A 159 9.40 -13.75 -3.14
CA PRO A 159 9.68 -12.64 -4.06
C PRO A 159 8.44 -11.74 -4.21
N TRP A 160 8.63 -10.43 -4.17
CA TRP A 160 7.62 -9.48 -4.65
C TRP A 160 7.56 -9.60 -6.17
N ILE A 161 6.50 -10.25 -6.67
CA ILE A 161 6.18 -10.58 -8.08
C ILE A 161 6.59 -12.00 -8.49
#